data_AF-A0A2E7VFE0-F1
#
_entry.id   AF-A0A2E7VFE0-F1
#
_cell.length_a   1.000
_cell.length_b   1.000
_cell.length_c   1.000
_cell.angle_alpha   90.00
_cell.angle_beta   90.00
_cell.angle_gamma   90.00
#
_symmetry.space_group_name_H-M   'P 1'
#
loop_
_entity.id
_entity.type
_entity.pdbx_description
1 polymer ?
#
loop_
_entity_poly.entity_id
_entity_poly.type
_entity_poly.pdbx_seq_one_letter_code
_entity_poly.pdbx_strand_id
1 'polypeptide(L)'
;MLRNCGMGFGATALSALFRDNAFAGLDSAGRDRHEAFDPLKPRQPHFPPRAKNVIFLYMDGGVSHVDTFDYKPMLDKHNGEDPHKLMKVRPTQFNNIGKILASPWKFKNYGKSGLPVSDLFPNVGAHADDLCVLRSMTVTFSEHTNANYFLHTGFGLQGRPSMGAWAGYGLGSENQDLPGFVVVNGGLIPPGGLDNFNSGFLPAAYQGSVFRAADPPLANVRRSDPSDAHQRSKLELMRSLDAENLKR
;
A
#
# COMPACT_ATOMS: atom_id res chain seq x y z
N MET A 1 -12.71 61.29 21.25
CA MET A 1 -12.26 59.98 21.80
C MET A 1 -12.59 58.78 20.89
N LEU A 2 -13.65 58.78 20.09
CA LEU A 2 -13.99 57.66 19.18
C LEU A 2 -13.18 57.59 17.86
N ARG A 3 -12.08 58.34 17.75
CA ARG A 3 -11.22 58.39 16.54
C ARG A 3 -9.86 57.70 16.73
N ASN A 4 -9.52 57.30 17.97
CA ASN A 4 -8.19 56.79 18.34
C ASN A 4 -8.20 55.39 19.01
N CYS A 5 -9.35 54.72 19.12
CA CYS A 5 -9.43 53.38 19.71
C CYS A 5 -9.51 52.32 18.61
N GLY A 6 -8.37 51.86 18.12
CA GLY A 6 -8.22 50.78 17.14
C GLY A 6 -8.44 49.37 17.71
N MET A 7 -9.35 49.20 18.67
CA MET A 7 -9.77 47.88 19.17
C MET A 7 -11.28 47.71 18.92
N GLY A 8 -11.69 47.80 17.66
CA GLY A 8 -13.09 47.66 17.24
C GLY A 8 -13.65 46.26 17.48
N PHE A 9 -14.84 46.00 16.93
CA PHE A 9 -15.51 44.68 16.94
C PHE A 9 -14.60 43.50 16.54
N GLY A 10 -13.54 43.75 15.77
CA GLY A 10 -12.51 42.75 15.45
C GLY A 10 -11.75 42.23 16.68
N ALA A 11 -11.50 43.05 17.70
CA ALA A 11 -10.93 42.59 18.97
C ALA A 11 -11.93 41.73 19.76
N THR A 12 -13.22 41.99 19.63
CA THR A 12 -14.29 41.15 20.19
C THR A 12 -14.38 39.81 19.46
N ALA A 13 -14.24 39.80 18.13
CA ALA A 13 -14.17 38.57 17.33
C ALA A 13 -12.88 37.78 17.61
N LEU A 14 -11.73 38.45 17.76
CA LEU A 14 -10.46 37.84 18.10
C LEU A 14 -10.48 37.28 19.54
N SER A 15 -11.07 38.01 20.49
CA SER A 15 -11.29 37.54 21.86
C SER A 15 -12.26 36.35 21.89
N ALA A 16 -13.32 36.36 21.06
CA ALA A 16 -14.20 35.22 20.90
C ALA A 16 -13.47 34.00 20.29
N LEU A 17 -12.61 34.19 19.28
CA LEU A 17 -11.77 33.15 18.69
C LEU A 17 -10.69 32.62 19.63
N PHE A 18 -10.16 33.44 20.54
CA PHE A 18 -9.22 33.00 21.58
C PHE A 18 -9.92 32.38 22.80
N ARG A 19 -11.21 32.66 23.00
CA ARG A 19 -12.02 32.16 24.12
C ARG A 19 -12.75 30.85 23.77
N ASP A 20 -13.12 30.68 22.51
CA ASP A 20 -13.23 29.35 21.91
C ASP A 20 -11.82 28.80 21.81
N ASN A 21 -11.32 28.20 22.90
CA ASN A 21 -10.36 27.10 22.73
C ASN A 21 -10.97 26.23 21.65
N ALA A 22 -10.31 26.08 20.51
CA ALA A 22 -10.84 25.30 19.41
C ALA A 22 -11.05 23.86 19.93
N PHE A 23 -12.25 23.58 20.44
CA PHE A 23 -12.63 22.27 20.93
C PHE A 23 -12.66 21.26 19.79
N ALA A 24 -12.42 21.68 18.54
CA ALA A 24 -12.03 20.80 17.44
C ALA A 24 -10.95 19.78 17.86
N GLY A 25 -10.10 20.15 18.82
CA GLY A 25 -9.11 19.28 19.43
C GLY A 25 -9.37 18.90 20.89
N LEU A 26 -10.54 19.03 21.52
CA LEU A 26 -10.72 18.65 22.95
C LEU A 26 -11.95 17.75 23.21
N ASP A 27 -11.78 16.57 23.80
CA ASP A 27 -12.87 15.62 24.11
C ASP A 27 -13.88 16.20 25.13
N SER A 28 -14.95 15.48 25.44
CA SER A 28 -15.97 15.92 26.41
C SER A 28 -15.43 16.10 27.84
N ALA A 29 -14.20 15.67 28.11
CA ALA A 29 -13.49 15.86 29.37
C ALA A 29 -12.39 16.96 29.28
N GLY A 30 -12.31 17.70 28.16
CA GLY A 30 -11.33 18.77 27.99
C GLY A 30 -9.90 18.29 27.75
N ARG A 31 -9.70 17.04 27.31
CA ARG A 31 -8.39 16.50 26.91
C ARG A 31 -8.17 16.66 25.42
N ASP A 32 -6.93 16.86 25.00
CA ASP A 32 -6.60 16.97 23.59
C ASP A 32 -7.05 15.70 22.82
N ARG A 33 -7.99 15.84 21.88
CA ARG A 33 -8.44 14.80 20.95
C ARG A 33 -7.29 14.29 20.10
N HIS A 34 -6.29 15.15 19.84
CA HIS A 34 -5.07 14.76 19.13
C HIS A 34 -4.12 13.95 20.02
N GLU A 35 -4.03 14.22 21.33
CA GLU A 35 -3.31 13.32 22.24
C GLU A 35 -4.05 12.01 22.50
N ALA A 36 -5.39 12.05 22.53
CA ALA A 36 -6.23 10.90 22.85
C ALA A 36 -6.34 9.89 21.69
N PHE A 37 -6.22 10.33 20.43
CA PHE A 37 -6.26 9.42 19.28
C PHE A 37 -5.52 10.00 18.06
N ASP A 38 -4.20 9.96 18.08
CA ASP A 38 -3.41 10.00 16.84
C ASP A 38 -3.42 8.60 16.20
N PRO A 39 -4.16 8.39 15.09
CA PRO A 39 -4.23 7.09 14.45
C PRO A 39 -2.87 6.65 13.86
N LEU A 40 -2.00 7.59 13.53
CA LEU A 40 -0.70 7.32 12.90
C LEU A 40 0.45 7.29 13.90
N LYS A 41 0.21 7.52 15.20
CA LYS A 41 1.24 7.39 16.22
C LYS A 41 1.90 6.00 16.15
N PRO A 42 3.25 5.92 16.05
CA PRO A 42 3.95 4.64 16.07
C PRO A 42 3.56 3.79 17.27
N ARG A 43 3.31 2.50 17.03
CA ARG A 43 2.91 1.52 18.04
C ARG A 43 4.01 0.50 18.24
N GLN A 44 4.25 0.10 19.48
CA GLN A 44 5.17 -0.99 19.78
C GLN A 44 4.56 -2.33 19.32
N PRO A 45 5.25 -3.09 18.46
CA PRO A 45 4.78 -4.42 18.06
C PRO A 45 4.75 -5.38 19.25
N HIS A 46 3.89 -6.41 19.19
CA HIS A 46 3.82 -7.44 20.23
C HIS A 46 5.10 -8.29 20.32
N PHE A 47 5.86 -8.40 19.22
CA PHE A 47 7.08 -9.19 19.14
C PHE A 47 8.24 -8.35 18.60
N PRO A 48 9.49 -8.64 19.00
CA PRO A 48 10.66 -8.01 18.42
C PRO A 48 10.69 -8.21 16.89
N PRO A 49 10.76 -7.13 16.09
CA PRO A 49 10.75 -7.23 14.63
C PRO A 49 12.04 -7.89 14.13
N ARG A 50 11.91 -8.85 13.22
CA ARG A 50 13.05 -9.50 12.53
C ARG A 50 13.47 -8.79 11.24
N ALA A 51 12.59 -7.96 10.68
CA ALA A 51 12.84 -7.13 9.51
C ALA A 51 12.44 -5.68 9.84
N LYS A 52 13.21 -4.72 9.32
CA LYS A 52 12.92 -3.28 9.47
C LYS A 52 12.04 -2.77 8.32
N ASN A 53 12.30 -3.25 7.11
CA ASN A 53 11.63 -2.82 5.89
C ASN A 53 11.19 -4.06 5.11
N VAL A 54 10.00 -4.00 4.51
CA VAL A 54 9.46 -5.03 3.63
C VAL A 54 9.13 -4.40 2.29
N ILE A 55 9.70 -4.94 1.22
CA ILE A 55 9.36 -4.56 -0.14
C ILE A 55 8.40 -5.62 -0.67
N PHE A 56 7.15 -5.22 -0.93
CA PHE A 56 6.14 -6.08 -1.54
C PHE A 56 5.94 -5.68 -2.99
N LEU A 57 6.20 -6.62 -3.90
CA LEU A 57 6.02 -6.41 -5.33
C LEU A 57 4.87 -7.29 -5.82
N TYR A 58 3.76 -6.64 -6.22
CA TYR A 58 2.66 -7.32 -6.88
C TYR A 58 2.80 -7.18 -8.39
N MET A 59 2.92 -8.32 -9.07
CA MET A 59 3.08 -8.37 -10.52
C MET A 59 1.74 -8.74 -11.17
N ASP A 60 0.86 -7.76 -11.35
CA ASP A 60 -0.42 -7.97 -12.04
C ASP A 60 -0.19 -8.43 -13.49
N GLY A 61 -0.86 -9.51 -13.89
CA GLY A 61 -0.60 -10.20 -15.16
C GLY A 61 0.80 -10.82 -15.30
N GLY A 62 1.58 -10.90 -14.21
CA GLY A 62 2.99 -11.24 -14.18
C GLY A 62 3.35 -12.64 -14.69
N VAL A 63 4.62 -13.00 -14.49
CA VAL A 63 5.18 -14.26 -14.99
C VAL A 63 4.49 -15.48 -14.38
N SER A 64 4.18 -16.45 -15.23
CA SER A 64 3.58 -17.72 -14.83
C SER A 64 4.47 -18.48 -13.82
N HIS A 65 3.88 -18.92 -12.71
CA HIS A 65 4.60 -19.63 -11.65
C HIS A 65 5.19 -20.97 -12.14
N VAL A 66 4.47 -21.68 -13.01
CA VAL A 66 4.95 -22.97 -13.59
C VAL A 66 6.07 -22.79 -14.61
N ASP A 67 6.29 -21.55 -15.07
CA ASP A 67 7.37 -21.17 -15.99
C ASP A 67 8.55 -20.51 -15.26
N THR A 68 8.51 -20.40 -13.93
CA THR A 68 9.51 -19.65 -13.15
C THR A 68 10.11 -20.44 -12.00
N PHE A 69 9.33 -20.66 -10.93
CA PHE A 69 9.83 -21.21 -9.65
C PHE A 69 9.10 -22.49 -9.21
N ASP A 70 8.17 -23.01 -10.03
CA ASP A 70 7.36 -24.19 -9.71
C ASP A 70 7.29 -25.17 -10.89
N TYR A 71 8.43 -25.80 -11.19
CA TYR A 71 8.52 -26.80 -12.25
C TYR A 71 7.47 -27.92 -12.08
N LYS A 72 6.66 -28.14 -13.13
CA LYS A 72 5.62 -29.18 -13.18
C LYS A 72 5.94 -30.22 -14.27
N PRO A 73 6.64 -31.33 -13.93
CA PRO A 73 6.99 -32.38 -14.91
C PRO A 73 5.80 -32.98 -15.67
N MET A 74 4.61 -32.95 -15.07
CA MET A 74 3.39 -33.45 -15.71
C MET A 74 2.95 -32.59 -16.90
N LEU A 75 3.30 -31.30 -16.95
CA LEU A 75 3.03 -30.46 -18.11
C LEU A 75 3.87 -30.88 -19.31
N ASP A 76 5.12 -31.31 -19.08
CA ASP A 76 5.98 -31.85 -20.14
C ASP A 76 5.42 -33.16 -20.69
N LYS A 77 5.00 -34.05 -19.77
CA LYS A 77 4.46 -35.37 -20.12
C LYS A 77 3.19 -35.30 -20.98
N HIS A 78 2.30 -34.35 -20.67
CA HIS A 78 0.99 -34.23 -21.30
C HIS A 78 0.89 -33.07 -22.31
N ASN A 79 2.04 -32.56 -22.76
CA ASN A 79 2.09 -31.43 -23.69
C ASN A 79 1.30 -31.73 -24.98
N GLY A 80 0.41 -30.82 -25.37
CA GLY A 80 -0.43 -30.94 -26.55
C GLY A 80 -1.64 -31.88 -26.39
N GLU A 81 -1.81 -32.51 -25.23
CA GLU A 81 -3.00 -33.30 -24.91
C GLU A 81 -4.18 -32.40 -24.51
N ASP A 82 -5.38 -32.95 -24.66
CA ASP A 82 -6.61 -32.30 -24.21
C ASP A 82 -6.78 -32.51 -22.69
N PRO A 83 -6.86 -31.44 -21.88
CA PRO A 83 -6.97 -31.55 -20.43
C PRO A 83 -8.23 -32.30 -19.97
N HIS A 84 -9.31 -32.31 -20.78
CA HIS A 84 -10.55 -33.02 -20.45
C HIS A 84 -10.37 -34.55 -20.38
N LYS A 85 -9.32 -35.10 -21.02
CA LYS A 85 -9.02 -36.53 -20.96
C LYS A 85 -8.31 -36.94 -19.67
N LEU A 86 -7.71 -35.98 -18.97
CA LEU A 86 -6.85 -36.23 -17.81
C LEU A 86 -7.53 -35.83 -16.51
N MET A 87 -8.38 -34.80 -16.53
CA MET A 87 -9.03 -34.28 -15.34
C MET A 87 -10.37 -33.63 -15.66
N LYS A 88 -11.21 -33.50 -14.62
CA LYS A 88 -12.43 -32.70 -14.70
C LYS A 88 -12.07 -31.21 -14.73
N VAL A 89 -12.16 -30.60 -15.90
CA VAL A 89 -11.95 -29.16 -16.07
C VAL A 89 -13.24 -28.42 -15.68
N ARG A 90 -13.12 -27.42 -14.79
CA ARG A 90 -14.24 -26.55 -14.43
C ARG A 90 -14.45 -25.50 -15.54
N PRO A 91 -15.70 -25.10 -15.83
CA PRO A 91 -15.94 -24.03 -16.77
C PRO A 91 -15.22 -22.74 -16.36
N THR A 92 -14.66 -22.04 -17.34
CA THR A 92 -14.09 -20.69 -17.18
C THR A 92 -15.02 -19.67 -17.83
N GLN A 93 -14.82 -18.38 -17.55
CA GLN A 93 -15.67 -17.30 -18.09
C GLN A 93 -15.83 -17.36 -19.62
N PHE A 94 -14.74 -17.66 -20.35
CA PHE A 94 -14.75 -17.77 -21.81
C PHE A 94 -14.98 -19.19 -22.31
N ASN A 95 -14.71 -20.19 -21.47
CA ASN A 95 -14.81 -21.63 -21.76
C ASN A 95 -14.12 -22.08 -23.07
N ASN A 96 -13.14 -21.31 -23.55
CA ASN A 96 -12.31 -21.63 -24.72
C ASN A 96 -11.02 -22.33 -24.26
N ILE A 97 -11.15 -23.61 -23.90
CA ILE A 97 -10.09 -24.40 -23.27
C ILE A 97 -9.16 -24.95 -24.36
N GLY A 98 -7.90 -24.52 -24.33
CA GLY A 98 -6.85 -25.02 -25.22
C GLY A 98 -6.29 -26.39 -24.79
N LYS A 99 -5.21 -26.78 -25.44
CA LYS A 99 -4.41 -27.96 -25.05
C LYS A 99 -3.49 -27.63 -23.89
N ILE A 100 -3.05 -28.66 -23.16
CA ILE A 100 -2.00 -28.52 -22.16
C ILE A 100 -0.73 -28.02 -22.85
N LEU A 101 -0.12 -26.98 -22.28
CA LEU A 101 1.12 -26.41 -22.76
C LEU A 101 2.22 -26.71 -21.73
N ALA A 102 3.27 -27.41 -22.16
CA ALA A 102 4.49 -27.54 -21.38
C ALA A 102 5.14 -26.18 -21.16
N SER A 103 5.90 -26.05 -20.06
CA SER A 103 6.72 -24.87 -19.91
C SER A 103 7.69 -24.79 -21.08
N PRO A 104 7.71 -23.69 -21.83
CA PRO A 104 8.60 -23.58 -22.99
C PRO A 104 10.06 -23.38 -22.56
N TRP A 105 10.31 -23.12 -21.27
CA TRP A 105 11.61 -22.78 -20.70
C TRP A 105 12.29 -23.99 -20.06
N LYS A 106 13.62 -23.97 -19.93
CA LYS A 106 14.35 -25.06 -19.28
C LYS A 106 14.57 -24.76 -17.81
N PHE A 107 14.47 -25.80 -16.99
CA PHE A 107 14.68 -25.71 -15.55
C PHE A 107 16.02 -26.32 -15.16
N LYS A 108 16.66 -25.68 -14.19
CA LYS A 108 17.86 -26.18 -13.52
C LYS A 108 17.66 -26.07 -12.02
N ASN A 109 18.20 -27.02 -11.28
CA ASN A 109 18.25 -26.94 -9.82
C ASN A 109 19.42 -26.05 -9.40
N TYR A 110 19.14 -25.07 -8.55
CA TYR A 110 20.12 -24.12 -8.03
C TYR A 110 20.35 -24.29 -6.53
N GLY A 111 21.52 -23.84 -6.08
CA GLY A 111 21.90 -23.85 -4.66
C GLY A 111 21.98 -25.24 -4.04
N LYS A 112 22.12 -25.27 -2.73
CA LYS A 112 22.04 -26.49 -1.90
C LYS A 112 20.61 -26.94 -1.68
N SER A 113 19.66 -26.00 -1.69
CA SER A 113 18.22 -26.24 -1.65
C SER A 113 17.73 -27.06 -2.84
N GLY A 114 18.44 -27.02 -3.96
CA GLY A 114 18.06 -27.69 -5.20
C GLY A 114 16.79 -27.09 -5.81
N LEU A 115 16.48 -25.82 -5.52
CA LEU A 115 15.29 -25.15 -6.02
C LEU A 115 15.30 -25.14 -7.56
N PRO A 116 14.31 -25.73 -8.24
CA PRO A 116 14.20 -25.65 -9.68
C PRO A 116 13.78 -24.24 -10.09
N VAL A 117 14.61 -23.58 -10.89
CA VAL A 117 14.34 -22.24 -11.45
C VAL A 117 14.53 -22.30 -12.97
N SER A 118 13.64 -21.64 -13.70
CA SER A 118 13.75 -21.56 -15.16
C SER A 118 14.91 -20.68 -15.62
N ASP A 119 15.36 -20.92 -16.85
CA ASP A 119 16.37 -20.14 -17.54
C ASP A 119 15.94 -18.70 -17.90
N LEU A 120 14.69 -18.31 -17.59
CA LEU A 120 14.30 -16.89 -17.57
C LEU A 120 15.01 -16.09 -16.49
N PHE A 121 15.27 -16.72 -15.34
CA PHE A 121 15.74 -16.03 -14.14
C PHE A 121 17.04 -16.63 -13.60
N PRO A 122 18.09 -16.77 -14.42
CA PRO A 122 19.33 -17.42 -14.00
C PRO A 122 20.03 -16.67 -12.86
N ASN A 123 19.96 -15.34 -12.87
CA ASN A 123 20.52 -14.50 -11.82
C ASN A 123 19.74 -14.61 -10.50
N VAL A 124 18.41 -14.80 -10.56
CA VAL A 124 17.60 -15.06 -9.36
C VAL A 124 17.87 -16.47 -8.84
N GLY A 125 17.99 -17.45 -9.75
CA GLY A 125 18.37 -18.81 -9.43
C GLY A 125 19.71 -18.91 -8.68
N ALA A 126 20.68 -18.05 -8.99
CA ALA A 126 21.95 -17.98 -8.26
C ALA A 126 21.79 -17.70 -6.75
N HIS A 127 20.64 -17.14 -6.34
CA HIS A 127 20.29 -16.87 -4.94
C HIS A 127 19.29 -17.86 -4.36
N ALA A 128 19.11 -19.05 -4.96
CA ALA A 128 18.10 -20.03 -4.56
C ALA A 128 18.06 -20.37 -3.06
N ASP A 129 19.21 -20.40 -2.39
CA ASP A 129 19.30 -20.72 -0.96
C ASP A 129 18.82 -19.59 -0.04
N ASP A 130 18.70 -18.37 -0.57
CA ASP A 130 18.15 -17.20 0.12
C ASP A 130 16.66 -16.98 -0.20
N LEU A 131 16.08 -17.80 -1.08
CA LEU A 131 14.69 -17.69 -1.51
C LEU A 131 13.79 -18.66 -0.73
N CYS A 132 12.61 -18.16 -0.37
CA CYS A 132 11.51 -18.99 0.10
C CYS A 132 10.39 -18.97 -0.94
N VAL A 133 10.09 -20.12 -1.54
CA VAL A 133 9.03 -20.27 -2.54
C VAL A 133 7.83 -20.98 -1.93
N LEU A 134 6.71 -20.25 -1.82
CA LEU A 134 5.45 -20.77 -1.30
C LEU A 134 4.58 -21.31 -2.45
N ARG A 135 4.47 -22.65 -2.56
CA ARG A 135 3.66 -23.33 -3.59
C ARG A 135 2.29 -23.80 -3.09
N SER A 136 1.99 -23.58 -1.82
CA SER A 136 0.77 -24.05 -1.14
C SER A 136 -0.38 -23.04 -1.16
N MET A 137 -0.20 -21.88 -1.80
CA MET A 137 -1.24 -20.86 -1.88
C MET A 137 -2.35 -21.32 -2.82
N THR A 138 -3.59 -21.34 -2.32
CA THR A 138 -4.78 -21.67 -3.11
C THR A 138 -5.86 -20.63 -2.86
N VAL A 139 -6.74 -20.45 -3.84
CA VAL A 139 -7.88 -19.54 -3.77
C VAL A 139 -9.09 -20.18 -4.43
N THR A 140 -10.30 -19.80 -4.00
CA THR A 140 -11.56 -20.36 -4.49
C THR A 140 -12.23 -19.53 -5.58
N PHE A 141 -11.56 -18.49 -6.08
CA PHE A 141 -12.09 -17.57 -7.09
C PHE A 141 -11.32 -17.73 -8.40
N SER A 142 -12.03 -17.68 -9.54
CA SER A 142 -11.44 -17.74 -10.89
C SER A 142 -11.27 -16.38 -11.54
N GLU A 143 -11.87 -15.33 -10.96
CA GLU A 143 -11.93 -14.00 -11.55
C GLU A 143 -10.78 -13.11 -11.10
N HIS A 144 -10.23 -12.34 -12.04
CA HIS A 144 -9.09 -11.45 -11.78
C HIS A 144 -9.37 -10.46 -10.64
N THR A 145 -10.52 -9.79 -10.66
CA THR A 145 -10.90 -8.81 -9.62
C THR A 145 -10.95 -9.44 -8.23
N ASN A 146 -11.56 -10.61 -8.09
CA ASN A 146 -11.68 -11.30 -6.81
C ASN A 146 -10.33 -11.80 -6.30
N ALA A 147 -9.46 -12.28 -7.20
CA ALA A 147 -8.10 -12.69 -6.84
C ALA A 147 -7.26 -11.50 -6.35
N ASN A 148 -7.38 -10.34 -7.01
CA ASN A 148 -6.74 -9.10 -6.58
C ASN A 148 -7.21 -8.68 -5.18
N TYR A 149 -8.52 -8.65 -4.93
CA TYR A 149 -9.04 -8.39 -3.59
C TYR A 149 -8.53 -9.40 -2.57
N PHE A 150 -8.50 -10.69 -2.91
CA PHE A 150 -8.06 -11.72 -1.97
C PHE A 150 -6.58 -11.55 -1.59
N LEU A 151 -5.71 -11.24 -2.55
CA LEU A 151 -4.30 -11.01 -2.27
C LEU A 151 -4.08 -9.75 -1.43
N HIS A 152 -4.77 -8.65 -1.75
CA HIS A 152 -4.56 -7.39 -1.08
C HIS A 152 -5.30 -7.26 0.26
N THR A 153 -6.44 -7.94 0.43
CA THR A 153 -7.33 -7.74 1.59
C THR A 153 -7.63 -9.02 2.37
N GLY A 154 -7.18 -10.19 1.88
CA GLY A 154 -7.50 -11.50 2.44
C GLY A 154 -8.92 -11.98 2.15
N PHE A 155 -9.70 -11.25 1.34
CA PHE A 155 -11.09 -11.57 1.03
C PHE A 155 -11.41 -11.30 -0.44
N GLY A 156 -12.19 -12.18 -1.07
CA GLY A 156 -12.46 -12.10 -2.51
C GLY A 156 -13.51 -11.07 -2.94
N LEU A 157 -14.04 -10.29 -1.99
CA LEU A 157 -15.02 -9.24 -2.25
C LEU A 157 -14.49 -7.90 -1.74
N GLN A 158 -14.98 -6.83 -2.37
CA GLN A 158 -14.67 -5.45 -2.01
C GLN A 158 -15.06 -5.11 -0.56
N GLY A 159 -14.37 -4.12 0.01
CA GLY A 159 -14.76 -3.46 1.27
C GLY A 159 -13.96 -3.88 2.49
N ARG A 160 -13.01 -4.82 2.35
CA ARG A 160 -12.09 -5.20 3.42
C ARG A 160 -10.84 -4.30 3.43
N PRO A 161 -10.26 -4.02 4.61
CA PRO A 161 -9.03 -3.27 4.67
C PRO A 161 -7.89 -4.01 3.96
N SER A 162 -7.15 -3.26 3.16
CA SER A 162 -5.95 -3.77 2.48
C SER A 162 -4.81 -4.07 3.45
N MET A 163 -3.82 -4.84 2.99
CA MET A 163 -2.61 -5.17 3.74
C MET A 163 -1.87 -3.90 4.19
N GLY A 164 -1.82 -2.86 3.35
CA GLY A 164 -1.23 -1.57 3.70
C GLY A 164 -2.01 -0.84 4.80
N ALA A 165 -3.35 -0.86 4.72
CA ALA A 165 -4.19 -0.29 5.78
C ALA A 165 -4.04 -1.04 7.11
N TRP A 166 -3.95 -2.37 7.09
CA TRP A 166 -3.66 -3.17 8.28
C TRP A 166 -2.28 -2.89 8.86
N ALA A 167 -1.27 -2.69 8.03
CA ALA A 167 0.07 -2.32 8.48
C ALA A 167 0.06 -0.96 9.19
N GLY A 168 -0.58 0.05 8.60
CA GLY A 168 -0.75 1.37 9.23
C GLY A 168 -1.55 1.31 10.53
N TYR A 169 -2.63 0.52 10.56
CA TYR A 169 -3.43 0.31 11.79
C TYR A 169 -2.67 -0.43 12.88
N GLY A 170 -1.84 -1.41 12.53
CA GLY A 170 -1.07 -2.17 13.51
C GLY A 170 0.14 -1.40 14.07
N LEU A 171 0.86 -0.69 13.19
CA LEU A 171 2.18 -0.13 13.49
C LEU A 171 2.21 1.39 13.61
N GLY A 172 1.20 2.09 13.09
CA GLY A 172 1.25 3.54 12.88
C GLY A 172 2.17 3.90 11.72
N SER A 173 2.67 5.14 11.73
CA SER A 173 3.61 5.69 10.77
C SER A 173 4.75 6.38 11.51
N GLU A 174 6.00 6.03 11.16
CA GLU A 174 7.18 6.77 11.65
C GLU A 174 7.26 8.18 11.05
N ASN A 175 6.50 8.45 9.97
CA ASN A 175 6.44 9.75 9.31
C ASN A 175 5.10 10.44 9.63
N GLN A 176 5.17 11.66 10.17
CA GLN A 176 4.01 12.48 10.50
C GLN A 176 3.72 13.56 9.44
N ASP A 177 4.64 13.76 8.50
CA ASP A 177 4.54 14.75 7.42
C ASP A 177 3.96 14.15 6.12
N LEU A 178 3.97 12.81 5.98
CA LEU A 178 3.46 12.09 4.80
C LEU A 178 2.47 10.99 5.18
N PRO A 179 1.58 10.58 4.25
CA PRO A 179 0.70 9.44 4.46
C PRO A 179 1.48 8.16 4.80
N GLY A 180 1.02 7.44 5.82
CA GLY A 180 1.66 6.18 6.26
C GLY A 180 1.52 5.02 5.27
N PHE A 181 0.58 5.11 4.32
CA PHE A 181 0.38 4.12 3.26
C PHE A 181 0.29 4.81 1.89
N VAL A 182 1.32 4.63 1.08
CA VAL A 182 1.44 5.21 -0.26
C VAL A 182 1.38 4.11 -1.32
N VAL A 183 0.58 4.34 -2.35
CA VAL A 183 0.49 3.50 -3.56
C VAL A 183 1.11 4.27 -4.72
N VAL A 184 2.26 3.80 -5.21
CA VAL A 184 2.89 4.38 -6.39
C VAL A 184 2.29 3.74 -7.64
N ASN A 185 1.46 4.49 -8.35
CA ASN A 185 0.82 4.06 -9.60
C ASN A 185 1.72 4.35 -10.81
N GLY A 186 2.33 3.28 -11.33
CA GLY A 186 3.20 3.29 -12.51
C GLY A 186 2.48 3.24 -13.87
N GLY A 187 1.14 3.23 -13.91
CA GLY A 187 0.38 3.30 -15.15
C GLY A 187 -0.82 2.34 -15.24
N LEU A 188 -0.83 1.27 -14.44
CA LEU A 188 -1.94 0.32 -14.38
C LEU A 188 -2.39 0.12 -12.93
N ILE A 189 -3.67 0.33 -12.68
CA ILE A 189 -4.31 -0.07 -11.42
C ILE A 189 -4.85 -1.48 -11.64
N PRO A 190 -4.58 -2.44 -10.75
CA PRO A 190 -5.05 -3.80 -10.93
C PRO A 190 -6.58 -3.91 -11.03
N PRO A 191 -7.12 -4.98 -11.64
CA PRO A 191 -8.55 -5.29 -11.60
C PRO A 191 -9.09 -5.20 -10.16
N GLY A 192 -10.24 -4.53 -9.99
CA GLY A 192 -10.75 -4.12 -8.68
C GLY A 192 -10.41 -2.68 -8.29
N GLY A 193 -9.56 -1.98 -9.07
CA GLY A 193 -9.36 -0.54 -8.92
C GLY A 193 -8.68 -0.15 -7.60
N LEU A 194 -9.00 1.05 -7.12
CA LEU A 194 -8.44 1.58 -5.87
C LEU A 194 -8.94 0.85 -4.62
N ASP A 195 -10.00 0.05 -4.75
CA ASP A 195 -10.52 -0.74 -3.64
C ASP A 195 -9.55 -1.81 -3.16
N ASN A 196 -8.60 -2.22 -4.00
CA ASN A 196 -7.47 -3.06 -3.60
C ASN A 196 -6.62 -2.42 -2.48
N PHE A 197 -6.66 -1.09 -2.34
CA PHE A 197 -5.84 -0.32 -1.40
C PHE A 197 -6.66 0.44 -0.36
N ASN A 198 -7.93 0.06 -0.18
CA ASN A 198 -8.86 0.76 0.69
C ASN A 198 -8.58 0.50 2.19
N SER A 199 -8.96 1.43 3.06
CA SER A 199 -9.01 1.21 4.52
C SER A 199 -10.21 0.36 4.95
N GLY A 200 -11.22 0.19 4.10
CA GLY A 200 -12.42 -0.58 4.42
C GLY A 200 -13.14 0.02 5.63
N PHE A 201 -13.37 -0.79 6.66
CA PHE A 201 -13.96 -0.33 7.93
C PHE A 201 -12.95 0.29 8.90
N LEU A 202 -11.65 0.32 8.59
CA LEU A 202 -10.67 1.04 9.40
C LEU A 202 -10.79 2.56 9.15
N PRO A 203 -10.39 3.40 10.14
CA PRO A 203 -10.38 4.85 9.97
C PRO A 203 -9.71 5.32 8.68
N ALA A 204 -10.25 6.39 8.09
CA ALA A 204 -9.78 6.94 6.82
C ALA A 204 -8.28 7.35 6.85
N ALA A 205 -7.71 7.56 8.03
CA ALA A 205 -6.27 7.80 8.21
C ALA A 205 -5.37 6.69 7.64
N TYR A 206 -5.90 5.46 7.48
CA TYR A 206 -5.16 4.32 6.94
C TYR A 206 -5.44 4.05 5.46
N GLN A 207 -6.16 4.95 4.78
CA GLN A 207 -6.45 4.84 3.35
C GLN A 207 -5.16 4.99 2.52
N GLY A 208 -4.98 4.11 1.54
CA GLY A 208 -3.87 4.22 0.59
C GLY A 208 -3.94 5.52 -0.19
N SER A 209 -2.86 6.31 -0.12
CA SER A 209 -2.69 7.55 -0.86
C SER A 209 -2.00 7.26 -2.20
N VAL A 210 -2.66 7.59 -3.31
CA VAL A 210 -2.18 7.26 -4.65
C VAL A 210 -1.28 8.37 -5.19
N PHE A 211 -0.04 8.00 -5.52
CA PHE A 211 0.94 8.85 -6.17
C PHE A 211 1.13 8.37 -7.61
N ARG A 212 1.04 9.28 -8.57
CA ARG A 212 1.30 9.00 -9.98
C ARG A 212 2.80 9.01 -10.22
N ALA A 213 3.29 8.08 -11.03
CA ALA A 213 4.63 8.16 -11.62
C ALA A 213 4.67 9.21 -12.77
N ALA A 214 4.16 10.40 -12.52
CA ALA A 214 4.03 11.50 -13.48
C ALA A 214 4.06 12.84 -12.74
N ASP A 215 4.25 13.95 -13.47
CA ASP A 215 4.15 15.31 -12.92
C ASP A 215 2.76 15.91 -13.28
N PRO A 216 1.95 16.39 -12.31
CA PRO A 216 2.17 16.32 -10.86
C PRO A 216 1.92 14.92 -10.28
N PRO A 217 2.68 14.52 -9.24
CA PRO A 217 2.55 13.19 -8.63
C PRO A 217 1.25 13.02 -7.86
N LEU A 218 0.69 14.11 -7.32
CA LEU A 218 -0.57 14.09 -6.59
C LEU A 218 -1.61 14.92 -7.35
N ALA A 219 -2.80 14.34 -7.53
CA ALA A 219 -3.87 15.02 -8.25
C ALA A 219 -4.29 16.28 -7.50
N ASN A 220 -4.49 17.38 -8.23
CA ASN A 220 -4.96 18.66 -7.72
C ASN A 220 -4.05 19.34 -6.68
N VAL A 221 -2.87 18.79 -6.40
CA VAL A 221 -1.87 19.43 -5.55
C VAL A 221 -0.81 20.04 -6.44
N ARG A 222 -0.86 21.36 -6.55
CA ARG A 222 0.13 22.15 -7.25
C ARG A 222 0.85 23.03 -6.26
N ARG A 223 2.15 23.12 -6.44
CA ARG A 223 2.98 24.07 -5.73
C ARG A 223 2.50 25.50 -6.02
N SER A 224 2.28 26.29 -4.98
CA SER A 224 1.97 27.71 -5.09
C SER A 224 3.23 28.60 -5.11
N ASP A 225 4.30 28.14 -4.47
CA ASP A 225 5.58 28.85 -4.45
C ASP A 225 6.29 28.81 -5.82
N PRO A 226 7.04 29.86 -6.19
CA PRO A 226 7.73 29.91 -7.47
C PRO A 226 8.97 29.01 -7.54
N SER A 227 9.55 28.59 -6.40
CA SER A 227 10.76 27.74 -6.37
C SER A 227 10.93 26.99 -5.04
N ASP A 228 11.79 25.95 -5.03
CA ASP A 228 12.14 25.16 -3.83
C ASP A 228 12.72 26.01 -2.71
N ALA A 229 13.54 26.99 -3.06
CA ALA A 229 14.10 27.91 -2.08
C ALA A 229 13.01 28.66 -1.31
N HIS A 230 12.06 29.30 -2.01
CA HIS A 230 10.95 30.03 -1.40
C HIS A 230 10.10 29.17 -0.46
N GLN A 231 9.72 27.97 -0.89
CA GLN A 231 8.92 27.06 -0.05
C GLN A 231 9.70 26.65 1.20
N ARG A 232 10.98 26.29 1.05
CA ARG A 232 11.85 25.92 2.18
C ARG A 232 12.04 27.07 3.16
N SER A 233 12.29 28.28 2.68
CA SER A 233 12.43 29.48 3.54
C SER A 233 11.17 29.77 4.34
N LYS A 234 9.98 29.60 3.74
CA LYS A 234 8.70 29.74 4.45
C LYS A 234 8.55 28.69 5.54
N LEU A 235 8.79 27.41 5.22
CA LEU A 235 8.71 26.31 6.19
C LEU A 235 9.74 26.47 7.32
N GLU A 236 10.93 26.96 7.01
CA GLU A 236 11.99 27.22 7.99
C GLU A 236 11.62 28.36 8.95
N LEU A 237 11.06 29.46 8.43
CA LEU A 237 10.56 30.54 9.26
C LEU A 237 9.43 30.05 10.18
N MET A 238 8.46 29.29 9.67
CA MET A 238 7.39 28.71 10.50
C MET A 238 7.96 27.85 11.62
N ARG A 239 8.90 26.94 11.31
CA ARG A 239 9.58 26.11 12.31
C ARG A 239 10.34 26.94 13.35
N SER A 240 10.97 28.05 12.96
CA SER A 240 11.67 28.91 13.92
C SER A 240 10.71 29.57 14.91
N LEU A 241 9.55 30.04 14.43
CA LEU A 241 8.54 30.66 15.27
C LEU A 241 7.88 29.64 16.21
N ASP A 242 7.59 28.44 15.71
CA ASP A 242 7.05 27.34 16.52
C ASP A 242 8.04 26.94 17.64
N ALA A 243 9.33 26.86 17.31
CA ALA A 243 10.38 26.54 18.27
C ALA A 243 10.58 27.63 19.34
N GLU A 244 10.33 28.90 19.03
CA GLU A 244 10.32 29.98 20.02
C GLU A 244 9.12 29.89 20.96
N ASN A 245 7.94 29.55 20.44
CA ASN A 245 6.73 29.39 21.25
C ASN A 245 6.83 28.21 22.23
N LEU A 246 7.47 27.11 21.84
CA LEU A 246 7.67 25.94 22.71
C LEU A 246 8.67 26.18 23.86
N LYS A 247 9.45 27.27 23.83
CA LYS A 247 10.40 27.64 24.89
C LYS A 247 9.77 28.51 25.99
N ARG A 248 8.54 28.98 25.82
CA ARG A 248 7.79 29.80 26.78
C ARG A 248 6.86 28.94 27.62
#